data_AF-A0A386UT43-F1
#
_entry.id   AF-A0A386UT43-F1
#
_cell.length_a   1.000
_cell.length_b   1.000
_cell.length_c   1.000
_cell.angle_alpha   90.00
_cell.angle_beta   90.00
_cell.angle_gamma   90.00
#
_symmetry.space_group_name_H-M   'P 1'
#
loop_
_entity.id
_entity.type
_entity.pdbx_description
1 polymer ?
#
loop_
_entity_poly.entity_id
_entity_poly.type
_entity_poly.pdbx_seq_one_letter_code
_entity_poly.pdbx_strand_id
1 'polypeptide(L)'
;MPQATTRRDLIATLPGLALLLSAAGTPSTEPQIPPVAPDQPPRAAFRTARRAWHRAWQRYRAQDQRAAACGFETTEPGRAALARMDALLVRIDEIEAKLAKTPARTRAELRIKIEVLSLDGALRPEFLDDIIADVERLLPPAP
;
A
#
# COMPACT_ATOMS: atom_id res chain seq x y z
N MET A 1 23.52 -20.95 8.82
CA MET A 1 23.99 -19.55 8.92
C MET A 1 22.82 -18.66 8.52
N PRO A 2 22.12 -18.00 9.46
CA PRO A 2 21.12 -17.01 9.05
C PRO A 2 21.88 -15.85 8.39
N GLN A 3 21.55 -15.53 7.14
CA GLN A 3 22.06 -14.32 6.50
C GLN A 3 21.63 -13.13 7.35
N ALA A 4 22.54 -12.18 7.58
CA ALA A 4 22.19 -10.90 8.16
C ALA A 4 21.28 -10.17 7.17
N THR A 5 19.97 -10.35 7.32
CA THR A 5 18.96 -9.64 6.53
C THR A 5 19.14 -8.15 6.80
N THR A 6 19.59 -7.40 5.79
CA THR A 6 19.82 -5.96 5.93
C THR A 6 18.50 -5.28 6.30
N ARG A 7 18.52 -4.12 6.98
CA ARG A 7 17.31 -3.33 7.24
C ARG A 7 16.48 -3.10 5.96
N ARG A 8 17.16 -2.89 4.82
CA ARG A 8 16.54 -2.78 3.49
C ARG A 8 15.81 -4.07 3.07
N ASP A 9 16.43 -5.23 3.31
CA ASP A 9 15.85 -6.54 3.03
C ASP A 9 14.65 -6.84 3.94
N LEU A 10 14.67 -6.35 5.18
CA LEU A 10 13.53 -6.42 6.10
C LEU A 10 12.37 -5.53 5.59
N ILE A 11 12.65 -4.32 5.10
CA ILE A 11 11.62 -3.41 4.57
C ILE A 11 10.99 -3.94 3.26
N ALA A 12 11.72 -4.73 2.48
CA ALA A 12 11.21 -5.32 1.25
C ALA A 12 10.09 -6.37 1.46
N THR A 13 9.83 -6.79 2.70
CA THR A 13 8.83 -7.81 3.01
C THR A 13 7.76 -7.26 3.95
N LEU A 14 6.48 -7.64 3.76
CA LEU A 14 5.41 -7.25 4.68
C LEU A 14 5.68 -7.69 6.14
N PRO A 15 6.16 -8.92 6.42
CA PRO A 15 6.52 -9.33 7.78
C PRO A 15 7.67 -8.50 8.37
N GLY A 16 8.71 -8.19 7.60
CA GLY A 16 9.83 -7.38 8.09
C GLY A 16 9.45 -5.91 8.32
N LEU A 17 8.58 -5.34 7.47
CA LEU A 17 7.93 -4.04 7.70
C LEU A 17 7.13 -4.03 9.00
N ALA A 18 6.32 -5.06 9.23
CA ALA A 18 5.52 -5.18 10.46
C ALA A 18 6.41 -5.23 11.70
N LEU A 19 7.54 -5.93 11.63
CA LEU A 19 8.51 -6.04 12.72
C LEU A 19 9.20 -4.69 12.99
N LEU A 20 9.60 -3.95 11.95
CA LEU A 20 10.19 -2.61 12.07
C LEU A 20 9.21 -1.59 12.65
N LEU A 21 7.94 -1.64 12.26
CA LEU A 21 6.90 -0.76 12.79
C LEU A 21 6.49 -1.11 14.22
N SER A 22 6.73 -2.36 14.65
CA SER A 22 6.46 -2.84 16.02
C SER A 22 7.63 -2.58 16.98
N ALA A 23 8.88 -2.65 16.50
CA ALA A 23 10.08 -2.53 17.32
C ALA A 23 10.34 -1.11 17.87
N ALA A 24 9.72 -0.08 17.31
CA ALA A 24 9.79 1.30 17.83
C ALA A 24 8.87 1.52 19.05
N GLY A 25 8.84 0.56 19.99
CA GLY A 25 7.91 0.50 21.12
C GLY A 25 8.45 -0.27 22.33
N THR A 26 9.76 -0.35 22.54
CA THR A 26 10.31 -0.83 23.82
C THR A 26 10.44 0.34 24.81
N PRO A 27 9.91 0.23 26.04
CA PRO A 27 9.96 1.30 27.02
C PRO A 27 11.37 1.39 27.62
N SER A 28 12.12 2.44 27.26
CA SER A 28 13.28 2.89 28.04
C SER A 28 12.83 3.97 29.03
N THR A 29 13.22 3.78 30.27
CA THR A 29 12.93 4.61 31.45
C THR A 29 13.42 6.06 31.29
N GLU A 30 12.46 6.99 31.11
CA GLU A 30 12.46 8.48 31.31
C GLU A 30 13.56 9.38 30.67
N PRO A 31 13.30 10.69 30.41
CA PRO A 31 12.15 11.53 30.78
C PRO A 31 11.29 12.02 29.61
N GLN A 32 10.02 12.26 29.94
CA GLN A 32 8.88 12.80 29.17
C GLN A 32 9.19 13.46 27.81
N ILE A 33 9.10 12.66 26.74
CA ILE A 33 8.72 13.13 25.40
C ILE A 33 7.18 13.28 25.44
N PRO A 34 6.59 14.36 24.92
CA PRO A 34 5.14 14.54 24.91
C PRO A 34 4.46 13.27 24.37
N PRO A 35 3.32 12.86 24.96
CA PRO A 35 2.69 11.59 24.64
C PRO A 35 2.49 11.51 23.14
N VAL A 36 3.02 10.44 22.52
CA VAL A 36 2.73 10.09 21.13
C VAL A 36 1.23 10.25 20.94
N ALA A 37 0.85 11.26 20.16
CA ALA A 37 -0.54 11.59 19.94
C ALA A 37 -1.28 10.30 19.51
N PRO A 38 -2.47 10.01 20.08
CA PRO A 38 -3.22 8.82 19.73
C PRO A 38 -3.35 8.73 18.21
N ASP A 39 -3.03 7.55 17.67
CA ASP A 39 -2.91 7.23 16.24
C ASP A 39 -3.80 8.14 15.38
N GLN A 40 -3.23 9.25 14.87
CA GLN A 40 -4.04 10.26 14.21
C GLN A 40 -4.75 9.61 13.02
N PRO A 41 -6.06 9.87 12.84
CA PRO A 41 -6.81 9.27 11.76
C PRO A 41 -6.13 9.63 10.43
N PRO A 42 -5.95 8.66 9.50
CA PRO A 42 -5.29 8.93 8.23
C PRO A 42 -5.93 10.10 7.50
N ARG A 43 -5.10 10.95 6.87
CA ARG A 43 -5.60 12.08 6.09
C ARG A 43 -6.58 11.61 5.02
N ALA A 44 -7.47 12.52 4.63
CA ALA A 44 -8.50 12.24 3.62
C ALA A 44 -7.93 11.70 2.31
N ALA A 45 -6.72 12.14 1.90
CA ALA A 45 -6.03 11.61 0.73
C ALA A 45 -5.84 10.09 0.77
N PHE A 46 -5.33 9.54 1.90
CA PHE A 46 -5.10 8.10 2.07
C PHE A 46 -6.43 7.33 2.11
N ARG A 47 -7.41 7.81 2.89
CA ARG A 47 -8.72 7.15 2.99
C ARG A 47 -9.45 7.12 1.64
N THR A 48 -9.38 8.22 0.89
CA THR A 48 -10.01 8.34 -0.42
C THR A 48 -9.30 7.46 -1.45
N ALA A 49 -7.96 7.45 -1.46
CA ALA A 49 -7.19 6.58 -2.35
C ALA A 49 -7.52 5.10 -2.11
N ARG A 50 -7.47 4.64 -0.84
CA ARG A 50 -7.84 3.27 -0.47
C ARG A 50 -9.25 2.89 -0.91
N ARG A 51 -10.24 3.74 -0.63
CA ARG A 51 -11.64 3.49 -1.06
C ARG A 51 -11.78 3.47 -2.58
N ALA A 52 -11.08 4.34 -3.30
CA ALA A 52 -11.10 4.37 -4.75
C ALA A 52 -10.48 3.11 -5.34
N TRP A 53 -9.34 2.68 -4.80
CA TRP A 53 -8.63 1.46 -5.19
C TRP A 53 -9.49 0.20 -4.99
N HIS A 54 -10.07 0.02 -3.79
CA HIS A 54 -10.99 -1.10 -3.53
C HIS A 54 -12.18 -1.12 -4.50
N ARG A 55 -12.78 0.04 -4.77
CA ARG A 55 -13.89 0.13 -5.73
C ARG A 55 -13.47 -0.17 -7.16
N ALA A 56 -12.27 0.22 -7.58
CA ALA A 56 -11.75 -0.07 -8.90
C ALA A 56 -11.55 -1.58 -9.08
N TRP A 57 -10.94 -2.25 -8.10
CA TRP A 57 -10.79 -3.72 -8.11
C TRP A 57 -12.11 -4.47 -8.09
N GLN A 58 -13.09 -4.03 -7.28
CA GLN A 58 -14.44 -4.62 -7.28
C GLN A 58 -15.09 -4.53 -8.66
N ARG A 59 -14.98 -3.37 -9.33
CA ARG A 59 -15.50 -3.18 -10.68
C ARG A 59 -14.75 -4.03 -11.70
N TYR A 60 -13.43 -4.16 -11.56
CA TYR A 60 -12.60 -5.00 -12.42
C TYR A 60 -13.09 -6.44 -12.37
N ARG A 61 -13.27 -7.00 -11.16
CA ARG A 61 -13.81 -8.36 -10.97
C ARG A 61 -15.20 -8.54 -11.57
N ALA A 62 -16.07 -7.53 -11.47
CA ALA A 62 -17.38 -7.58 -12.10
C ALA A 62 -17.31 -7.56 -13.65
N GLN A 63 -16.38 -6.80 -14.23
CA GLN A 63 -16.16 -6.81 -15.68
C GLN A 63 -15.51 -8.11 -16.17
N ASP A 64 -14.60 -8.68 -15.40
CA ASP A 64 -13.97 -9.99 -15.68
C ASP A 64 -15.02 -11.10 -15.76
N GLN A 65 -15.92 -11.18 -14.76
CA GLN A 65 -17.06 -12.10 -14.78
C GLN A 65 -17.98 -11.86 -15.99
N ARG A 66 -18.22 -10.60 -16.34
CA ARG A 66 -19.03 -10.24 -17.52
C ARG A 66 -18.34 -10.63 -18.83
N ALA A 67 -17.04 -10.39 -18.95
CA ALA A 67 -16.26 -10.78 -20.11
C ALA A 67 -16.34 -12.28 -20.30
N ALA A 68 -16.14 -13.06 -19.23
CA ALA A 68 -16.29 -14.52 -19.25
C ALA A 68 -17.70 -14.96 -19.69
N ALA A 69 -18.75 -14.36 -19.12
CA ALA A 69 -20.14 -14.67 -19.47
C ALA A 69 -20.48 -14.31 -20.93
N CYS A 70 -19.80 -13.32 -21.50
CA CYS A 70 -20.00 -12.86 -22.87
C CYS A 70 -19.01 -13.45 -23.88
N GLY A 71 -18.24 -14.48 -23.52
CA GLY A 71 -17.28 -15.10 -24.45
C GLY A 71 -16.04 -14.24 -24.76
N PHE A 72 -15.70 -13.28 -23.88
CA PHE A 72 -14.54 -12.41 -24.01
C PHE A 72 -14.46 -11.73 -25.39
N GLU A 73 -13.37 -11.90 -26.12
CA GLU A 73 -13.15 -11.23 -27.40
C GLU A 73 -14.07 -11.70 -28.53
N THR A 74 -14.70 -12.87 -28.37
CA THR A 74 -15.50 -13.48 -29.45
C THR A 74 -16.80 -12.74 -29.72
N THR A 75 -17.25 -11.90 -28.78
CA THR A 75 -18.47 -11.09 -28.93
C THR A 75 -18.18 -9.62 -28.69
N GLU A 76 -19.03 -8.75 -29.26
CA GLU A 76 -18.96 -7.32 -28.98
C GLU A 76 -19.16 -6.98 -27.49
N PRO A 77 -20.15 -7.55 -26.77
CA PRO A 77 -20.28 -7.33 -25.33
C PRO A 77 -19.07 -7.76 -24.50
N GLY A 78 -18.41 -8.85 -24.87
CA GLY A 78 -17.21 -9.31 -24.16
C GLY A 78 -15.98 -8.43 -24.47
N ARG A 79 -15.78 -7.98 -25.71
CA ARG A 79 -14.77 -6.94 -26.05
C ARG A 79 -15.02 -5.64 -25.30
N ALA A 80 -16.28 -5.21 -25.18
CA ALA A 80 -16.64 -4.02 -24.43
C ALA A 80 -16.36 -4.18 -22.92
N ALA A 81 -16.49 -5.38 -22.36
CA ALA A 81 -16.12 -5.67 -20.97
C ALA A 81 -14.60 -5.61 -20.78
N LEU A 82 -13.82 -6.19 -21.70
CA LEU A 82 -12.35 -6.13 -21.69
C LEU A 82 -11.83 -4.69 -21.79
N ALA A 83 -12.35 -3.88 -22.70
CA ALA A 83 -11.98 -2.47 -22.81
C ALA A 83 -12.26 -1.67 -21.51
N ARG A 84 -13.30 -2.05 -20.75
CA ARG A 84 -13.57 -1.47 -19.44
C ARG A 84 -12.60 -1.96 -18.38
N MET A 85 -12.12 -3.20 -18.46
CA MET A 85 -11.07 -3.73 -17.58
C MET A 85 -9.77 -2.96 -17.80
N ASP A 86 -9.37 -2.71 -19.05
CA ASP A 86 -8.17 -1.92 -19.36
C ASP A 86 -8.25 -0.52 -18.77
N ALA A 87 -9.39 0.16 -18.94
CA ALA A 87 -9.61 1.48 -18.34
C ALA A 87 -9.56 1.45 -16.80
N LEU A 88 -9.99 0.34 -16.17
CA LEU A 88 -9.91 0.17 -14.72
C LEU A 88 -8.47 -0.09 -14.24
N LEU A 89 -7.66 -0.83 -15.01
CA LEU A 89 -6.24 -1.03 -14.71
C LEU A 89 -5.49 0.29 -14.75
N VAL A 90 -5.68 1.09 -15.81
CA VAL A 90 -5.12 2.45 -15.89
C VAL A 90 -5.51 3.28 -14.67
N ARG A 91 -6.78 3.18 -14.24
CA ARG A 91 -7.26 3.90 -13.06
C ARG A 91 -6.62 3.41 -11.76
N ILE A 92 -6.35 2.12 -11.63
CA ILE A 92 -5.66 1.55 -10.47
C ILE A 92 -4.23 2.08 -10.42
N ASP A 93 -3.52 2.04 -11.54
CA ASP A 93 -2.15 2.56 -11.66
C ASP A 93 -2.06 4.04 -11.30
N GLU A 94 -3.01 4.87 -11.75
CA GLU A 94 -3.10 6.29 -11.39
C GLU A 94 -3.25 6.50 -9.87
N ILE A 95 -4.09 5.69 -9.22
CA ILE A 95 -4.32 5.78 -7.78
C ILE A 95 -3.05 5.38 -7.02
N GLU A 96 -2.42 4.29 -7.43
CA GLU A 96 -1.20 3.76 -6.82
C GLU A 96 -0.04 4.76 -7.00
N ALA A 97 0.21 5.26 -8.21
CA ALA A 97 1.27 6.23 -8.48
C ALA A 97 1.06 7.54 -7.70
N LYS A 98 -0.18 8.01 -7.58
CA LYS A 98 -0.49 9.20 -6.78
C LYS A 98 -0.26 8.96 -5.29
N LEU A 99 -0.64 7.77 -4.79
CA LEU A 99 -0.45 7.41 -3.40
C LEU A 99 1.02 7.20 -3.05
N ALA A 100 1.80 6.59 -3.95
CA ALA A 100 3.25 6.41 -3.82
C ALA A 100 3.97 7.74 -3.56
N LYS A 101 3.63 8.78 -4.34
CA LYS A 101 4.16 10.15 -4.19
C LYS A 101 3.63 10.91 -2.97
N THR A 102 2.59 10.40 -2.31
CA THR A 102 2.00 11.05 -1.13
C THR A 102 2.74 10.56 0.12
N PRO A 103 3.50 11.43 0.82
CA PRO A 103 4.29 10.99 1.96
C PRO A 103 3.39 10.61 3.15
N ALA A 104 3.59 9.43 3.72
CA ALA A 104 2.94 9.01 4.95
C ALA A 104 3.57 9.74 6.16
N ARG A 105 2.71 10.23 7.05
CA ARG A 105 3.11 10.93 8.29
C ARG A 105 2.74 10.18 9.56
N THR A 106 1.98 9.10 9.44
CA THR A 106 1.59 8.25 10.56
C THR A 106 1.72 6.78 10.16
N ARG A 107 1.82 5.89 11.17
CA ARG A 107 1.83 4.44 10.94
C ARG A 107 0.53 3.98 10.24
N ALA A 108 -0.60 4.60 10.54
CA ALA A 108 -1.88 4.31 9.90
C ALA A 108 -1.90 4.69 8.41
N GLU A 109 -1.31 5.82 8.02
CA GLU A 109 -1.14 6.21 6.61
C GLU A 109 -0.20 5.26 5.88
N LEU A 110 0.92 4.88 6.52
CA LEU A 110 1.88 3.94 5.94
C LEU A 110 1.26 2.55 5.71
N ARG A 111 0.45 2.05 6.64
CA ARG A 111 -0.29 0.79 6.47
C ARG A 111 -1.22 0.83 5.26
N ILE A 112 -1.93 1.94 5.05
CA ILE A 112 -2.78 2.12 3.88
C ILE A 112 -1.94 2.14 2.60
N LYS A 113 -0.80 2.85 2.63
CA LYS A 113 0.12 2.92 1.49
C LYS A 113 0.61 1.53 1.10
N ILE A 114 1.08 0.76 2.09
CA ILE A 114 1.52 -0.63 1.90
C ILE A 114 0.38 -1.50 1.38
N GLU A 115 -0.82 -1.43 1.95
CA GLU A 115 -2.01 -2.17 1.49
C GLU A 115 -2.28 -1.95 0.01
N VAL A 116 -2.31 -0.67 -0.42
CA VAL A 116 -2.66 -0.29 -1.79
C VAL A 116 -1.54 -0.59 -2.77
N LEU A 117 -0.28 -0.47 -2.36
CA LEU A 117 0.89 -0.65 -3.24
C LEU A 117 1.42 -2.09 -3.25
N SER A 118 0.75 -3.00 -2.53
CA SER A 118 1.06 -4.43 -2.56
C SER A 118 0.19 -5.16 -3.57
N LEU A 119 0.76 -6.17 -4.22
CA LEU A 119 0.04 -7.14 -5.03
C LEU A 119 0.20 -8.52 -4.39
N ASP A 120 -0.91 -9.23 -4.19
CA ASP A 120 -0.95 -10.56 -3.56
C ASP A 120 -0.21 -10.66 -2.21
N GLY A 121 -0.21 -9.57 -1.43
CA GLY A 121 0.48 -9.51 -0.15
C GLY A 121 1.99 -9.31 -0.25
N ALA A 122 2.53 -8.96 -1.42
CA ALA A 122 3.90 -8.54 -1.59
C ALA A 122 3.96 -7.07 -2.03
N LEU A 123 4.76 -6.26 -1.34
CA LEU A 123 5.03 -4.88 -1.76
C LEU A 123 5.76 -4.92 -3.10
N ARG A 124 5.27 -4.16 -4.08
CA ARG A 124 5.88 -4.18 -5.41
C ARG A 124 7.21 -3.41 -5.43
N PRO A 125 8.26 -3.92 -6.10
CA PRO A 125 9.61 -3.34 -6.04
C PRO A 125 9.68 -1.87 -6.48
N GLU A 126 8.86 -1.46 -7.44
CA GLU A 126 8.84 -0.08 -7.95
C GLU A 126 8.41 0.97 -6.91
N PHE A 127 7.78 0.55 -5.81
CA PHE A 127 7.38 1.45 -4.72
C PHE A 127 8.25 1.32 -3.48
N LEU A 128 9.25 0.44 -3.51
CA LEU A 128 10.04 0.11 -2.33
C LEU A 128 10.77 1.33 -1.77
N ASP A 129 11.39 2.14 -2.63
CA ASP A 129 12.14 3.32 -2.19
C ASP A 129 11.21 4.39 -1.56
N ASP A 130 10.01 4.60 -2.11
CA ASP A 130 9.01 5.51 -1.54
C ASP A 130 8.49 5.03 -0.17
N ILE A 131 8.39 3.71 0.03
CA ILE A 131 8.01 3.11 1.31
C ILE A 131 9.17 3.20 2.32
N ILE A 132 10.40 2.92 1.90
CA ILE A 132 11.60 3.06 2.76
C ILE A 132 11.70 4.50 3.26
N ALA A 133 11.56 5.49 2.38
CA ALA A 133 11.64 6.90 2.75
C ALA A 133 10.54 7.33 3.74
N ASP A 134 9.35 6.75 3.65
CA ASP A 134 8.27 6.97 4.63
C ASP A 134 8.57 6.25 5.96
N VAL A 135 9.07 5.01 5.93
CA VAL A 135 9.46 4.23 7.11
C VAL A 135 10.55 4.95 7.90
N GLU A 136 11.61 5.40 7.23
CA GLU A 136 12.73 6.13 7.83
C GLU A 136 12.29 7.43 8.51
N ARG A 137 11.35 8.17 7.91
CA ARG A 137 10.77 9.37 8.53
C ARG A 137 9.94 9.09 9.79
N LEU A 138 9.41 7.87 9.92
CA LEU A 138 8.57 7.46 11.05
C LEU A 138 9.35 6.74 12.14
N LEU A 139 10.62 6.43 11.90
CA LEU A 139 11.50 5.87 12.90
C LEU A 139 12.00 6.98 13.84
N PRO A 140 12.10 6.71 15.16
CA PRO A 140 12.73 7.67 16.06
C PRO A 140 14.18 7.91 15.64
N PRO A 141 14.76 9.10 15.93
CA PRO A 141 16.17 9.35 15.71
C PRO A 141 17.01 8.26 16.40
N ALA A 142 18.07 7.82 15.74
CA ALA A 142 19.00 6.87 16.34
C ALA A 142 19.61 7.47 17.62
N PRO A 143 19.83 6.65 18.67
CA PRO A 143 20.46 7.11 19.91
C PRO A 143 21.88 7.61 19.69
#